data_AF-A0A1A2V2C7-F1
#
_entry.id   AF-A0A1A2V2C7-F1
#
_cell.length_a   1.000
_cell.length_b   1.000
_cell.length_c   1.000
_cell.angle_alpha   90.00
_cell.angle_beta   90.00
_cell.angle_gamma   90.00
#
_symmetry.space_group_name_H-M   'P 1'
#
loop_
_entity.id
_entity.type
_entity.pdbx_description
1 polymer ?
#
loop_
_entity_poly.entity_id
_entity_poly.type
_entity_poly.pdbx_seq_one_letter_code
_entity_poly.pdbx_strand_id
1 'polypeptide(L)'
;MFFADLIPRRLLVGAIGAGAVTGTLLCASAATAAADPSARPPGCTAADVAGVASGVAAALSGYLFTHPDLNEFYTGLQDRPKDQIRDDVEQYFNANPQEQADLENIRQPMADIRQRCQWTPLLGQGATP
;
A
#
# COMPACT_ATOMS: atom_id res chain seq x y z
N MET A 1 22.02 28.26 -33.54
CA MET A 1 23.20 29.15 -33.52
C MET A 1 22.68 30.58 -33.50
N PHE A 2 22.33 31.12 -32.33
CA PHE A 2 21.87 32.50 -32.20
C PHE A 2 22.13 33.02 -30.78
N PHE A 3 22.87 34.14 -30.76
CA PHE A 3 23.09 35.11 -29.69
C PHE A 3 23.94 34.69 -28.49
N ALA A 4 25.24 34.87 -28.68
CA ALA A 4 26.11 35.43 -27.64
C ALA A 4 25.66 36.88 -27.36
N ASP A 5 25.57 37.27 -26.08
CA ASP A 5 26.17 38.50 -25.58
C ASP A 5 26.17 38.55 -24.03
N LEU A 6 27.40 38.60 -23.51
CA LEU A 6 27.86 39.47 -22.41
C LEU A 6 27.43 39.20 -20.96
N ILE A 7 28.32 38.46 -20.31
CA ILE A 7 28.66 38.51 -18.89
C ILE A 7 28.87 39.96 -18.41
N PRO A 8 28.42 40.31 -17.18
CA PRO A 8 29.28 41.06 -16.28
C PRO A 8 29.50 40.29 -14.98
N ARG A 9 30.77 40.01 -14.74
CA ARG A 9 31.34 39.51 -13.49
C ARG A 9 30.88 40.39 -12.32
N ARG A 10 30.24 39.80 -11.31
CA ARG A 10 30.33 40.33 -9.95
C ARG A 10 31.23 39.42 -9.13
N LEU A 11 32.52 39.70 -9.25
CA LEU A 11 33.50 39.39 -8.23
C LEU A 11 33.11 40.20 -6.98
N LEU A 12 32.76 39.51 -5.90
CA LEU A 12 32.83 40.08 -4.55
C LEU A 12 33.80 39.21 -3.76
N VAL A 13 35.07 39.57 -3.92
CA VAL A 13 36.15 39.26 -2.98
C VAL A 13 36.21 40.43 -2.00
N GLY A 14 36.25 40.12 -0.70
CA GLY A 14 36.47 41.06 0.41
C GLY A 14 35.60 40.66 1.61
N ALA A 15 36.10 40.29 2.79
CA ALA A 15 37.40 40.60 3.39
C ALA A 15 37.87 39.46 4.31
N ILE A 16 39.19 39.23 4.31
CA ILE A 16 39.92 38.49 5.33
C ILE A 16 39.91 39.37 6.59
N GLY A 17 39.14 38.96 7.60
CA GLY A 17 39.21 39.51 8.94
C GLY A 17 39.82 38.47 9.87
N ALA A 18 41.11 38.64 10.20
CA ALA A 18 41.75 37.90 11.27
C ALA A 18 41.19 38.38 12.62
N GLY A 19 40.32 37.58 13.24
CA GLY A 19 39.77 37.80 14.57
C GLY A 19 39.84 36.51 15.38
N ALA A 20 40.51 36.57 16.53
CA ALA A 20 40.86 35.44 17.37
C ALA A 20 39.65 34.92 18.21
N VAL A 21 39.53 33.58 18.23
CA VAL A 21 38.96 32.68 19.25
C VAL A 21 37.63 33.07 19.91
N THR A 22 36.56 32.35 19.53
CA THR A 22 35.45 31.98 20.42
C THR A 22 34.86 30.66 19.91
N GLY A 23 34.76 29.66 20.78
CA GLY A 23 34.37 28.30 20.42
C GLY A 23 32.96 28.23 19.84
N THR A 24 32.82 27.50 18.72
CA THR A 24 31.53 27.04 18.22
C THR A 24 31.57 25.54 18.05
N LEU A 25 30.51 24.93 18.57
CA LEU A 25 30.37 23.52 18.82
C LEU A 25 30.57 22.66 17.58
N LEU A 26 31.14 21.49 17.85
CA LEU A 26 30.88 20.22 17.17
C LEU A 26 29.44 20.15 16.64
N CYS A 27 29.25 20.47 15.36
CA CYS A 27 28.15 19.94 14.59
C CYS A 27 28.75 19.08 13.48
N ALA A 28 29.33 17.96 13.90
CA ALA A 28 29.15 16.71 13.18
C ALA A 28 27.64 16.38 13.23
N SER A 29 26.81 17.18 12.54
CA SER A 29 25.49 16.74 12.17
C SER A 29 25.75 15.64 11.16
N ALA A 30 25.78 14.41 11.66
CA ALA A 30 25.49 13.23 10.89
C ALA A 30 24.38 13.63 9.92
N ALA A 31 24.73 13.83 8.65
CA ALA A 31 23.76 13.59 7.62
C ALA A 31 23.39 12.13 7.86
N THR A 32 22.32 11.91 8.61
CA THR A 32 21.53 10.70 8.50
C THR A 32 21.23 10.65 7.02
N ALA A 33 22.05 9.92 6.27
CA ALA A 33 21.67 9.44 4.97
C ALA A 33 20.32 8.80 5.24
N ALA A 34 19.25 9.46 4.81
CA ALA A 34 17.93 8.87 4.81
C ALA A 34 18.16 7.53 4.12
N ALA A 35 18.02 6.43 4.86
CA ALA A 35 18.16 5.12 4.28
C ALA A 35 17.19 5.09 3.11
N ASP A 36 17.72 4.97 1.90
CA ASP A 36 16.95 4.75 0.70
C ASP A 36 15.94 3.64 1.06
N PRO A 37 14.62 3.85 0.93
CA PRO A 37 13.64 2.85 1.35
C PRO A 37 14.05 1.52 0.72
N SER A 38 14.45 0.59 1.58
CA SER A 38 15.00 -0.70 1.17
C SER A 38 14.11 -1.26 0.07
N ALA A 39 14.68 -1.42 -1.13
CA ALA A 39 13.92 -1.90 -2.28
C ALA A 39 13.17 -3.16 -1.88
N ARG A 40 11.86 -3.17 -2.13
CA ARG A 40 10.99 -4.27 -1.73
C ARG A 40 11.47 -5.60 -2.35
N PRO A 41 11.28 -6.75 -1.69
CA PRO A 41 11.67 -8.04 -2.26
C PRO A 41 11.10 -8.25 -3.69
N PRO A 42 11.80 -9.00 -4.56
CA PRO A 42 11.27 -9.41 -5.86
C PRO A 42 9.89 -10.08 -5.71
N GLY A 43 8.97 -9.84 -6.65
CA GLY A 43 7.62 -10.40 -6.61
C GLY A 43 6.66 -9.71 -5.63
N CYS A 44 7.03 -8.53 -5.14
CA CYS A 44 6.20 -7.73 -4.24
C CYS A 44 5.89 -6.32 -4.78
N THR A 45 5.91 -6.14 -6.09
CA THR A 45 5.48 -4.88 -6.73
C THR A 45 3.95 -4.72 -6.64
N ALA A 46 3.46 -3.53 -6.98
CA ALA A 46 2.02 -3.32 -7.14
C ALA A 46 1.42 -4.22 -8.23
N ALA A 47 2.17 -4.49 -9.30
CA ALA A 47 1.74 -5.39 -10.37
C ALA A 47 1.58 -6.83 -9.87
N ASP A 48 2.47 -7.30 -9.00
CA ASP A 48 2.39 -8.64 -8.41
C ASP A 48 1.14 -8.80 -7.52
N VAL A 49 0.86 -7.80 -6.68
CA VAL A 49 -0.35 -7.80 -5.83
C VAL A 49 -1.61 -7.71 -6.67
N ALA A 50 -1.64 -6.86 -7.70
CA ALA A 50 -2.76 -6.78 -8.62
C ALA A 50 -3.00 -8.10 -9.37
N GLY A 51 -1.93 -8.79 -9.77
CA GLY A 51 -2.01 -10.11 -10.41
C GLY A 51 -2.58 -11.18 -9.49
N VAL A 52 -2.22 -11.18 -8.21
CA VAL A 52 -2.84 -12.09 -7.22
C VAL A 52 -4.31 -11.73 -7.01
N ALA A 53 -4.63 -10.45 -6.86
CA ALA A 53 -6.01 -10.00 -6.66
C ALA A 53 -6.90 -10.36 -7.85
N SER A 54 -6.42 -10.22 -9.08
CA SER A 54 -7.16 -10.60 -10.29
C SER A 54 -7.39 -12.11 -10.36
N GLY A 55 -6.41 -12.92 -9.97
CA GLY A 55 -6.55 -14.38 -9.86
C GLY A 55 -7.62 -14.79 -8.84
N VAL A 56 -7.62 -14.17 -7.65
CA VAL A 56 -8.65 -14.40 -6.62
C VAL A 56 -10.03 -13.99 -7.11
N ALA A 57 -10.16 -12.85 -7.79
CA ALA A 57 -11.42 -12.39 -8.35
C ALA A 57 -11.95 -13.34 -9.44
N ALA A 58 -11.08 -13.85 -10.31
CA ALA A 58 -11.45 -14.82 -11.33
C ALA A 58 -11.92 -16.15 -10.71
N ALA A 59 -11.20 -16.65 -9.70
CA ALA A 59 -11.58 -17.86 -8.97
C ALA A 59 -12.92 -17.71 -8.26
N LEU A 60 -13.13 -16.57 -7.58
CA LEU A 60 -14.41 -16.25 -6.95
C LEU A 60 -15.55 -16.19 -7.98
N SER A 61 -15.35 -15.53 -9.12
CA SER A 61 -16.36 -15.47 -10.18
C SER A 61 -16.73 -16.86 -10.67
N GLY A 62 -15.75 -17.73 -10.94
CA GLY A 62 -16.01 -19.12 -11.33
C GLY A 62 -16.78 -19.88 -10.25
N TYR A 63 -16.40 -19.71 -8.98
CA TYR A 63 -17.07 -20.35 -7.85
C TYR A 63 -18.53 -19.91 -7.72
N LEU A 64 -18.82 -18.62 -7.81
CA LEU A 64 -20.19 -18.10 -7.73
C LEU A 64 -21.06 -18.62 -8.87
N PHE A 65 -20.52 -18.78 -10.08
CA PHE A 65 -21.29 -19.38 -11.19
C PHE A 65 -21.60 -20.87 -11.00
N THR A 66 -20.82 -21.59 -10.19
CA THR A 66 -21.11 -22.99 -9.84
C THR A 66 -21.87 -23.15 -8.51
N HIS A 67 -22.08 -22.06 -7.77
CA HIS A 67 -22.81 -22.01 -6.50
C HIS A 67 -23.96 -21.00 -6.61
N PRO A 68 -25.06 -21.34 -7.31
CA PRO A 68 -26.13 -20.40 -7.60
C PRO A 68 -26.80 -19.84 -6.34
N ASP A 69 -26.92 -20.63 -5.28
CA ASP A 69 -27.51 -20.19 -4.01
C ASP A 69 -26.65 -19.10 -3.33
N LEU A 70 -25.32 -19.27 -3.33
CA LEU A 70 -24.39 -18.28 -2.80
C LEU A 70 -24.35 -17.02 -3.66
N ASN A 71 -24.41 -17.18 -4.98
CA ASN A 71 -24.47 -16.06 -5.90
C ASN A 71 -25.76 -15.24 -5.72
N GLU A 72 -26.90 -15.90 -5.54
CA GLU A 72 -28.17 -15.26 -5.23
C GLU A 72 -28.10 -14.55 -3.87
N PHE A 73 -27.53 -15.21 -2.85
CA PHE A 73 -27.34 -14.62 -1.52
C PHE A 73 -26.56 -13.31 -1.60
N TYR A 74 -25.35 -13.32 -2.19
CA TYR A 74 -24.55 -12.10 -2.34
C TYR A 74 -25.21 -11.04 -3.21
N THR A 75 -25.93 -11.43 -4.27
CA THR A 75 -26.70 -10.49 -5.12
C THR A 75 -27.81 -9.82 -4.31
N GLY A 76 -28.54 -10.58 -3.50
CA GLY A 76 -29.64 -10.08 -2.68
C GLY A 76 -29.19 -9.13 -1.55
N LEU A 77 -27.92 -9.19 -1.11
CA LEU A 77 -27.39 -8.28 -0.09
C LEU A 77 -27.40 -6.81 -0.52
N GLN A 78 -27.43 -6.52 -1.83
CA GLN A 78 -27.42 -5.14 -2.35
C GLN A 78 -28.59 -4.28 -1.85
N ASP A 79 -29.73 -4.93 -1.58
CA ASP A 79 -30.99 -4.28 -1.17
C ASP A 79 -31.23 -4.40 0.36
N ARG A 80 -30.32 -5.02 1.11
CA ARG A 80 -30.48 -5.25 2.55
C ARG A 80 -30.08 -4.01 3.37
N PRO A 81 -30.78 -3.73 4.48
CA PRO A 81 -30.33 -2.76 5.47
C PRO A 81 -28.93 -3.12 6.00
N LYS A 82 -28.03 -2.14 6.06
CA LYS A 82 -26.61 -2.38 6.43
C LYS A 82 -26.43 -2.97 7.82
N ASP A 83 -27.33 -2.67 8.74
CA ASP A 83 -27.37 -3.20 10.10
C ASP A 83 -27.75 -4.69 10.15
N GLN A 84 -28.39 -5.22 9.10
CA GLN A 84 -28.78 -6.63 9.02
C GLN A 84 -27.77 -7.51 8.28
N ILE A 85 -26.95 -6.93 7.38
CA ILE A 85 -26.03 -7.69 6.51
C ILE A 85 -25.14 -8.65 7.31
N ARG A 86 -24.60 -8.23 8.46
CA ARG A 86 -23.73 -9.09 9.27
C ARG A 86 -24.48 -10.33 9.73
N ASP A 87 -25.66 -10.16 10.30
CA ASP A 87 -26.44 -11.24 10.87
C ASP A 87 -26.93 -12.20 9.76
N ASP A 88 -27.28 -11.68 8.58
CA ASP A 88 -27.61 -12.48 7.39
C ASP A 88 -26.43 -13.34 6.93
N VAL A 89 -25.22 -12.76 6.86
CA VAL A 89 -23.99 -13.46 6.46
C VAL A 89 -23.63 -14.55 7.47
N GLU A 90 -23.73 -14.26 8.77
CA GLU A 90 -23.51 -15.27 9.82
C GLU A 90 -24.51 -16.42 9.72
N GLN A 91 -25.80 -16.11 9.55
CA GLN A 91 -26.82 -17.14 9.39
C GLN A 91 -26.57 -18.02 8.17
N TYR A 92 -26.22 -17.41 7.03
CA TYR A 92 -25.95 -18.13 5.79
C TYR A 92 -24.78 -19.10 5.94
N PHE A 93 -23.63 -18.64 6.45
CA PHE A 93 -22.45 -19.51 6.57
C PHE A 93 -22.52 -20.52 7.72
N ASN A 94 -23.34 -20.27 8.76
CA ASN A 94 -23.67 -21.30 9.75
C ASN A 94 -24.43 -22.48 9.12
N ALA A 95 -25.25 -22.22 8.10
CA ALA A 95 -25.94 -23.26 7.34
C ALA A 95 -25.05 -23.87 6.23
N ASN A 96 -24.09 -23.10 5.71
CA ASN A 96 -23.22 -23.46 4.59
C ASN A 96 -21.72 -23.42 4.96
N PRO A 97 -21.25 -24.23 5.93
CA PRO A 97 -19.87 -24.16 6.41
C PRO A 97 -18.83 -24.58 5.36
N GLN A 98 -19.21 -25.41 4.40
CA GLN A 98 -18.33 -25.81 3.30
C GLN A 98 -18.05 -24.62 2.36
N GLU A 99 -19.07 -23.85 2.01
CA GLU A 99 -18.89 -22.67 1.16
C GLU A 99 -18.05 -21.60 1.85
N GLN A 100 -18.19 -21.46 3.17
CA GLN A 100 -17.30 -20.61 3.94
C GLN A 100 -15.84 -21.05 3.78
N ALA A 101 -15.55 -22.34 3.98
CA ALA A 101 -14.21 -22.89 3.86
C ALA A 101 -13.64 -22.71 2.42
N ASP A 102 -14.47 -22.89 1.41
CA ASP A 102 -14.08 -22.68 0.01
C ASP A 102 -13.74 -21.20 -0.26
N LEU A 103 -14.55 -20.26 0.22
CA LEU A 103 -14.26 -18.83 0.10
C LEU A 103 -13.02 -18.42 0.90
N GLU A 104 -12.75 -19.08 2.03
CA GLU A 104 -11.51 -18.93 2.80
C GLU A 104 -10.30 -19.43 2.00
N ASN A 105 -10.43 -20.54 1.27
CA ASN A 105 -9.40 -21.06 0.38
C ASN A 105 -9.16 -20.12 -0.82
N ILE A 106 -10.23 -19.63 -1.46
CA ILE A 106 -10.15 -18.71 -2.60
C ILE A 106 -9.39 -17.42 -2.23
N ARG A 107 -9.54 -16.92 -1.00
CA ARG A 107 -8.88 -15.68 -0.55
C ARG A 107 -7.46 -15.89 0.01
N GLN A 108 -6.99 -17.13 0.22
CA GLN A 108 -5.64 -17.39 0.77
C GLN A 108 -4.51 -16.69 0.02
N PRO A 109 -4.48 -16.65 -1.34
CA PRO A 109 -3.38 -16.00 -2.05
C PRO A 109 -3.19 -14.53 -1.67
N MET A 110 -4.28 -13.82 -1.34
CA MET A 110 -4.23 -12.44 -0.85
C MET A 110 -3.68 -12.32 0.57
N ALA A 111 -3.98 -13.29 1.45
CA ALA A 111 -3.37 -13.36 2.77
C ALA A 111 -1.86 -13.63 2.66
N ASP A 112 -1.48 -14.60 1.82
CA ASP A 112 -0.10 -14.99 1.59
C ASP A 112 0.75 -13.85 1.02
N ILE A 113 0.24 -13.14 0.01
CA ILE A 113 0.99 -12.01 -0.59
C ILE A 113 1.17 -10.86 0.40
N ARG A 114 0.16 -10.59 1.21
CA ARG A 114 0.24 -9.58 2.26
C ARG A 114 1.26 -9.95 3.32
N GLN A 115 1.27 -11.20 3.78
CA GLN A 115 2.22 -11.67 4.77
C GLN A 115 3.66 -11.68 4.24
N ARG A 116 3.89 -12.20 3.03
CA ARG A 116 5.25 -12.28 2.45
C ARG A 116 5.82 -10.91 2.07
N CYS A 117 4.97 -10.00 1.58
CA CYS A 117 5.40 -8.69 1.09
C CYS A 117 5.26 -7.57 2.13
N GLN A 118 4.79 -7.89 3.35
CA GLN A 118 4.46 -6.93 4.40
C GLN A 118 3.55 -5.80 3.84
N TRP A 119 2.58 -6.19 3.01
CA TRP A 119 1.73 -5.27 2.28
C TRP A 119 0.58 -4.80 3.15
N THR A 120 0.81 -3.77 3.96
CA THR A 120 -0.27 -3.13 4.72
C THR A 120 -1.09 -2.23 3.78
N PRO A 121 -2.42 -2.44 3.66
CA PRO A 121 -3.27 -1.47 2.98
C PRO A 121 -3.09 -0.10 3.62
N LEU A 122 -3.13 0.98 2.84
CA LEU A 122 -2.99 2.36 3.34
C LEU A 122 -4.08 2.79 4.34
N LEU A 123 -5.01 1.90 4.69
CA LEU A 123 -6.08 2.12 5.68
C LEU A 123 -5.57 2.36 7.11
N GLY A 124 -4.26 2.28 7.37
CA GLY A 124 -3.64 2.60 8.66
C GLY A 124 -2.72 3.84 8.67
N GLN A 125 -2.51 4.54 7.54
CA GLN A 125 -1.59 5.69 7.47
C GLN A 125 -2.30 7.06 7.52
N GLY A 126 -3.62 7.07 7.77
CA GLY A 126 -4.43 8.29 7.92
C GLY A 126 -5.18 8.40 9.24
N ALA A 127 -4.94 7.51 10.20
CA ALA A 127 -5.55 7.56 11.52
C ALA A 127 -4.46 7.70 12.60
N THR A 128 -3.89 8.90 12.67
CA THR A 128 -3.31 9.43 13.91
C THR A 128 -4.31 10.42 14.51
N PRO A 129 -4.46 10.48 15.85
CA PRO A 129 -5.43 11.35 16.53
C PRO A 129 -5.19 12.85 16.27
#